data_AF-U7QMF0-F1
#
_entry.id   AF-U7QMF0-F1
#
_cell.length_a   1.000
_cell.length_b   1.000
_cell.length_c   1.000
_cell.angle_alpha   90.00
_cell.angle_beta   90.00
_cell.angle_gamma   90.00
#
_symmetry.space_group_name_H-M   'P 1'
#
loop_
_entity.id
_entity.type
_entity.pdbx_description
1 polymer ?
#
loop_
_entity_poly.entity_id
_entity_poly.type
_entity_poly.pdbx_seq_one_letter_code
_entity_poly.pdbx_strand_id
1 'polypeptide(L)'
;MYQIMDNRYLTKSLVLASAVSISSIALLGQSQAKAASIRFSAGDFVEYRQSSPGESLYVWDQPCGNGLQGTLSQGSSGQISQSGYTTASCYGGTYDWYQTSFNNGISGWVAGNFLVNDTDYLDTGTSAIVRSTPSNSLFVWSEPGGGSNLGNLQPGTQVTVRETGPILDVFGGTYSWFRVDQGWVAGEFLQTINNPSPPSSSPPPSLPSPPPPSLPSPPPPPQSSSLTFINANPNDWKIPGFDHVALEFDGRLYESTNRVNTPGVSNDRTLQQVQDNQYITVARTIDISRANAEKLKGKISSKIGSGYSDVNIFTLSPIIQKGLFGEYTCVGLIEWAAEASGFGLFNQGYISGVNEYINYGGMRISTLTPSLLYWSIVNPLRANNAGLHMLLDPADFLLTDPMGRQFGYTQELGLIEEIPDVFYTGDDWAEQLALPDLLNGEYILEVFGLDDNVNVAFGNGNSGDFFSGYLAKGESAVLRFNKEEGNYQSVPEPSLIFGLLFVVFSGGYSLQFRKPF
;
A
#
# COMPACT_ATOMS: atom_id res chain seq x y z
N MET A 1 42.83 -28.76 -37.32
CA MET A 1 41.69 -29.70 -37.28
C MET A 1 40.61 -29.00 -36.49
N TYR A 2 39.76 -28.21 -37.16
CA TYR A 2 38.39 -28.56 -37.62
C TYR A 2 37.48 -28.97 -36.42
N GLN A 3 36.32 -28.36 -36.16
CA GLN A 3 35.37 -27.79 -37.12
C GLN A 3 34.35 -26.86 -36.43
N ILE A 4 34.10 -25.71 -37.06
CA ILE A 4 32.95 -24.82 -36.87
C ILE A 4 31.75 -25.44 -37.59
N MET A 5 30.54 -25.35 -37.03
CA MET A 5 29.31 -25.43 -37.83
C MET A 5 28.32 -24.32 -37.45
N ASP A 6 28.21 -23.40 -38.40
CA ASP A 6 27.14 -22.45 -38.66
C ASP A 6 25.91 -23.21 -39.20
N ASN A 7 24.69 -22.74 -38.93
CA ASN A 7 23.51 -23.20 -39.66
C ASN A 7 22.46 -22.09 -39.76
N ARG A 8 22.53 -21.36 -40.87
CA ARG A 8 21.45 -20.53 -41.43
C ARG A 8 20.58 -21.35 -42.39
N TYR A 9 19.39 -20.79 -42.65
CA TYR A 9 18.37 -21.10 -43.67
C TYR A 9 17.12 -21.87 -43.20
N LEU A 10 15.98 -21.14 -43.17
CA LEU A 10 14.86 -21.40 -44.08
C LEU A 10 13.91 -20.19 -44.12
N THR A 11 14.05 -19.39 -45.18
CA THR A 11 13.04 -18.45 -45.69
C THR A 11 11.96 -19.22 -46.44
N LYS A 12 10.68 -19.00 -46.10
CA LYS A 12 9.56 -19.22 -47.03
C LYS A 12 8.52 -18.11 -46.87
N SER A 13 8.33 -17.38 -47.96
CA SER A 13 7.30 -16.38 -48.18
C SER A 13 5.90 -17.00 -48.14
N LEU A 14 4.97 -16.34 -47.47
CA LEU A 14 3.53 -16.49 -47.72
C LEU A 14 2.93 -15.09 -47.83
N VAL A 15 2.47 -14.76 -49.03
CA VAL A 15 1.62 -13.60 -49.33
C VAL A 15 0.18 -14.06 -49.23
N LEU A 16 -0.64 -13.43 -48.37
CA LEU A 16 -2.07 -13.18 -48.66
C LEU A 16 -2.75 -12.29 -47.59
N ALA A 17 -3.35 -11.23 -48.12
CA ALA A 17 -4.58 -10.55 -47.69
C ALA A 17 -4.66 -9.88 -46.30
N SER A 18 -4.67 -8.55 -46.37
CA SER A 18 -5.31 -7.58 -45.49
C SER A 18 -6.71 -8.00 -45.00
N ALA A 19 -6.88 -8.03 -43.67
CA ALA A 19 -8.17 -7.85 -43.02
C ALA A 19 -7.99 -6.96 -41.77
N VAL A 20 -8.96 -6.08 -41.58
CA VAL A 20 -8.98 -4.93 -40.67
C VAL A 20 -9.10 -5.37 -39.19
N SER A 21 -8.31 -4.69 -38.37
CA SER A 21 -8.35 -4.52 -36.90
C SER A 21 -9.64 -4.91 -36.18
N ILE A 22 -9.53 -5.87 -35.26
CA ILE A 22 -10.32 -5.92 -34.02
C ILE A 22 -9.32 -5.83 -32.86
N SER A 23 -9.59 -4.90 -31.95
CA SER A 23 -8.76 -4.47 -30.84
C SER A 23 -8.33 -5.60 -29.90
N SER A 24 -7.13 -5.41 -29.36
CA SER A 24 -6.40 -6.25 -28.41
C SER A 24 -7.25 -6.74 -27.23
N ILE A 25 -7.49 -8.05 -27.17
CA ILE A 25 -7.84 -8.76 -25.93
C ILE A 25 -6.50 -9.18 -25.32
N ALA A 26 -6.04 -8.46 -24.29
CA ALA A 26 -4.91 -8.90 -23.49
C ALA A 26 -5.37 -10.09 -22.63
N LEU A 27 -5.03 -11.29 -23.08
CA LEU A 27 -5.29 -12.55 -22.41
C LEU A 27 -4.14 -12.83 -21.43
N LEU A 28 -4.24 -12.38 -20.18
CA LEU A 28 -3.32 -12.77 -19.11
C LEU A 28 -3.78 -14.11 -18.51
N GLY A 29 -3.32 -15.21 -19.13
CA GLY A 29 -3.37 -16.54 -18.53
C GLY A 29 -2.09 -16.78 -17.73
N GLN A 30 -2.07 -16.39 -16.46
CA GLN A 30 -1.16 -16.99 -15.48
C GLN A 30 -1.96 -17.93 -14.59
N SER A 31 -1.52 -19.18 -14.48
CA SER A 31 -2.12 -20.20 -13.63
C SER A 31 -1.94 -19.81 -12.16
N GLN A 32 -2.92 -19.10 -11.59
CA GLN A 32 -2.98 -18.92 -10.15
C GLN A 32 -3.32 -20.25 -9.49
N ALA A 33 -2.49 -20.67 -8.54
CA ALA A 33 -2.83 -21.76 -7.64
C ALA A 33 -4.15 -21.42 -6.93
N LYS A 34 -5.04 -22.40 -6.85
CA LYS A 34 -6.40 -22.26 -6.32
C LYS A 34 -6.35 -21.85 -4.85
N ALA A 35 -6.42 -20.55 -4.55
CA ALA A 35 -6.73 -20.05 -3.21
C ALA A 35 -8.02 -20.73 -2.74
N ALA A 36 -8.10 -21.10 -1.46
CA ALA A 36 -9.28 -21.75 -0.91
C ALA A 36 -10.50 -20.85 -1.16
N SER A 37 -11.38 -21.26 -2.08
CA SER A 37 -12.54 -20.44 -2.46
C SER A 37 -13.48 -20.35 -1.27
N ILE A 38 -13.71 -19.12 -0.80
CA ILE A 38 -14.80 -18.81 0.13
C ILE A 38 -16.08 -19.32 -0.54
N ARG A 39 -16.83 -20.13 0.20
CA ARG A 39 -18.13 -20.64 -0.27
C ARG A 39 -19.23 -19.75 0.25
N PHE A 40 -20.04 -19.24 -0.66
CA PHE A 40 -21.21 -18.45 -0.31
C PHE A 40 -22.49 -19.29 -0.35
N SER A 41 -23.43 -18.93 0.52
CA SER A 41 -24.79 -19.48 0.63
C SER A 41 -25.81 -18.48 0.09
N ALA A 42 -27.02 -18.95 -0.23
CA ALA A 42 -28.12 -18.05 -0.60
C ALA A 42 -28.40 -17.05 0.53
N GLY A 43 -28.52 -15.78 0.19
CA GLY A 43 -28.73 -14.68 1.13
C GLY A 43 -27.45 -14.12 1.73
N ASP A 44 -26.28 -14.73 1.48
CA ASP A 44 -25.01 -14.13 1.88
C ASP A 44 -24.83 -12.79 1.14
N PHE A 45 -24.47 -11.76 1.90
CA PHE A 45 -24.09 -10.48 1.34
C PHE A 45 -22.65 -10.56 0.83
N VAL A 46 -22.43 -9.96 -0.33
CA VAL A 46 -21.15 -9.98 -1.02
C VAL A 46 -20.81 -8.60 -1.53
N GLU A 47 -19.53 -8.26 -1.44
CA GLU A 47 -18.97 -7.06 -2.04
C GLU A 47 -18.02 -7.50 -3.16
N TYR A 48 -18.10 -6.82 -4.30
CA TYR A 48 -17.09 -6.93 -5.33
C TYR A 48 -15.83 -6.17 -4.92
N ARG A 49 -14.74 -6.91 -4.66
CA ARG A 49 -13.41 -6.34 -4.42
C ARG A 49 -12.42 -6.86 -5.43
N GLN A 50 -11.65 -5.94 -5.98
CA GLN A 50 -10.66 -6.25 -6.99
C GLN A 50 -9.26 -5.78 -6.59
N SER A 51 -8.26 -6.31 -7.30
CA SER A 51 -6.85 -6.10 -7.05
C SER A 51 -6.26 -4.83 -7.67
N SER A 52 -6.95 -4.23 -8.65
CA SER A 52 -6.44 -3.11 -9.45
C SER A 52 -7.51 -2.03 -9.61
N PRO A 53 -7.22 -0.74 -9.31
CA PRO A 53 -8.16 0.35 -9.54
C PRO A 53 -8.53 0.50 -11.03
N GLY A 54 -9.82 0.68 -11.33
CA GLY A 54 -10.31 1.01 -12.67
C GLY A 54 -10.84 -0.16 -13.52
N GLU A 55 -10.76 -1.39 -13.01
CA GLU A 55 -11.34 -2.57 -13.67
C GLU A 55 -12.78 -2.84 -13.19
N SER A 56 -13.63 -3.28 -14.12
CA SER A 56 -15.02 -3.61 -13.85
C SER A 56 -15.25 -5.13 -13.89
N LEU A 57 -16.04 -5.65 -12.94
CA LEU A 57 -16.44 -7.06 -12.95
C LEU A 57 -17.67 -7.25 -13.83
N TYR A 58 -17.54 -8.11 -14.84
CA TYR A 58 -18.64 -8.47 -15.73
C TYR A 58 -19.62 -9.42 -15.05
N VAL A 59 -20.91 -9.11 -15.17
CA VAL A 59 -22.03 -9.93 -14.71
C VAL A 59 -22.69 -10.58 -15.91
N TRP A 60 -22.84 -11.91 -15.90
CA TRP A 60 -23.28 -12.69 -17.06
C TRP A 60 -24.65 -13.32 -16.87
N ASP A 61 -25.34 -13.66 -17.96
CA ASP A 61 -26.64 -14.34 -17.94
C ASP A 61 -26.57 -15.78 -17.43
N GLN A 62 -25.43 -16.43 -17.66
CA GLN A 62 -25.08 -17.77 -17.19
C GLN A 62 -23.56 -17.86 -16.93
N PRO A 63 -23.06 -18.84 -16.17
CA PRO A 63 -21.63 -19.07 -16.00
C PRO A 63 -20.94 -19.20 -17.37
N CYS A 64 -19.90 -18.40 -17.63
CA CYS A 64 -19.22 -18.35 -18.92
C CYS A 64 -20.12 -18.02 -20.12
N GLY A 65 -21.25 -17.34 -19.89
CA GLY A 65 -22.19 -16.95 -20.93
C GLY A 65 -21.64 -15.87 -21.86
N ASN A 66 -22.30 -15.70 -23.01
CA ASN A 66 -22.04 -14.57 -23.91
C ASN A 66 -23.01 -13.40 -23.67
N GLY A 67 -24.04 -13.58 -22.83
CA GLY A 67 -25.04 -12.56 -22.53
C GLY A 67 -24.62 -11.69 -21.36
N LEU A 68 -23.87 -10.63 -21.63
CA LEU A 68 -23.48 -9.66 -20.60
C LEU A 68 -24.72 -8.94 -20.03
N GLN A 69 -24.95 -9.06 -18.73
CA GLN A 69 -26.03 -8.37 -18.00
C GLN A 69 -25.62 -6.99 -17.52
N GLY A 70 -24.33 -6.78 -17.24
CA GLY A 70 -23.81 -5.49 -16.81
C GLY A 70 -22.37 -5.58 -16.29
N THR A 71 -21.89 -4.47 -15.76
CA THR A 71 -20.56 -4.36 -15.16
C THR A 71 -20.64 -3.72 -13.78
N LEU A 72 -19.88 -4.24 -12.83
CA LEU A 72 -19.79 -3.74 -11.46
C LEU A 72 -18.49 -2.97 -11.28
N SER A 73 -18.55 -1.82 -10.63
CA SER A 73 -17.38 -1.09 -10.14
C SER A 73 -16.98 -1.59 -8.75
N GLN A 74 -15.70 -1.51 -8.40
CA GLN A 74 -15.20 -1.87 -7.07
C GLN A 74 -16.06 -1.27 -5.94
N GLY A 75 -16.35 -2.08 -4.92
CA GLY A 75 -17.25 -1.71 -3.82
C GLY A 75 -18.73 -1.94 -4.10
N SER A 76 -19.11 -2.45 -5.28
CA SER A 76 -20.50 -2.84 -5.53
C SER A 76 -20.91 -3.97 -4.58
N SER A 77 -21.92 -3.72 -3.73
CA SER A 77 -22.49 -4.72 -2.82
C SER A 77 -23.78 -5.33 -3.36
N GLY A 78 -24.01 -6.59 -3.01
CA GLY A 78 -25.17 -7.37 -3.41
C GLY A 78 -25.38 -8.58 -2.53
N GLN A 79 -26.25 -9.47 -2.99
CA GLN A 79 -26.54 -10.74 -2.33
C GLN A 79 -26.41 -11.90 -3.30
N ILE A 80 -26.07 -13.06 -2.75
CA ILE A 80 -26.11 -14.34 -3.45
C ILE A 80 -27.58 -14.77 -3.54
N SER A 81 -28.11 -14.81 -4.76
CA SER A 81 -29.56 -14.99 -5.00
C SER A 81 -29.99 -16.46 -5.01
N GLN A 82 -29.05 -17.40 -5.22
CA GLN A 82 -29.33 -18.84 -5.21
C GLN A 82 -28.30 -19.62 -4.42
N SER A 83 -28.74 -20.73 -3.82
CA SER A 83 -27.86 -21.61 -3.04
C SER A 83 -26.98 -22.44 -3.98
N GLY A 84 -25.69 -22.52 -3.67
CA GLY A 84 -24.74 -23.30 -4.45
C GLY A 84 -24.00 -22.45 -5.48
N TYR A 85 -23.09 -23.12 -6.19
CA TYR A 85 -22.26 -22.50 -7.22
C TYR A 85 -22.13 -23.46 -8.41
N THR A 86 -21.80 -22.90 -9.57
CA THR A 86 -21.47 -23.69 -10.76
C THR A 86 -19.98 -23.51 -11.07
N THR A 87 -19.20 -24.58 -11.05
CA THR A 87 -17.80 -24.51 -11.48
C THR A 87 -17.73 -24.57 -13.00
N ALA A 88 -17.10 -23.58 -13.63
CA ALA A 88 -16.92 -23.54 -15.08
C ALA A 88 -15.55 -22.96 -15.47
N SER A 89 -15.01 -23.44 -16.60
CA SER A 89 -13.71 -23.03 -17.13
C SER A 89 -13.87 -22.15 -18.36
N CYS A 90 -13.48 -20.88 -18.26
CA CYS A 90 -13.55 -19.90 -19.34
C CYS A 90 -12.63 -18.71 -19.05
N TYR A 91 -12.37 -17.87 -20.05
CA TYR A 91 -11.54 -16.66 -19.91
C TYR A 91 -10.18 -16.91 -19.25
N GLY A 92 -9.56 -18.06 -19.55
CA GLY A 92 -8.23 -18.42 -19.05
C GLY A 92 -8.17 -19.01 -17.63
N GLY A 93 -9.30 -19.27 -16.97
CA GLY A 93 -9.33 -19.87 -15.62
C GLY A 93 -10.52 -20.78 -15.36
N THR A 94 -10.52 -21.44 -14.20
CA THR A 94 -11.65 -22.22 -13.66
C THR A 94 -12.15 -21.54 -12.41
N TYR A 95 -13.42 -21.16 -12.40
CA TYR A 95 -14.02 -20.36 -11.33
C TYR A 95 -15.28 -21.03 -10.78
N ASP A 96 -15.57 -20.78 -9.50
CA ASP A 96 -16.86 -21.07 -8.89
C ASP A 96 -17.78 -19.87 -9.13
N TRP A 97 -18.82 -20.04 -9.94
CA TRP A 97 -19.74 -18.98 -10.32
C TRP A 97 -20.96 -18.95 -9.40
N TYR A 98 -21.37 -17.75 -9.01
CA TYR A 98 -22.50 -17.52 -8.13
C TYR A 98 -23.52 -16.61 -8.80
N GLN A 99 -24.79 -16.94 -8.64
CA GLN A 99 -25.86 -16.04 -9.06
C GLN A 99 -26.05 -14.97 -7.98
N THR A 100 -26.11 -13.71 -8.41
CA THR A 100 -26.10 -12.53 -7.55
C THR A 100 -27.18 -11.53 -7.95
N SER A 101 -27.54 -10.67 -7.01
CA SER A 101 -28.36 -9.47 -7.21
C SER A 101 -27.69 -8.31 -6.48
N PHE A 102 -27.18 -7.33 -7.22
CA PHE A 102 -26.51 -6.15 -6.69
C PHE A 102 -27.47 -4.98 -6.48
N ASN A 103 -27.13 -4.09 -5.54
CA ASN A 103 -27.98 -2.96 -5.13
C ASN A 103 -28.24 -1.94 -6.24
N ASN A 104 -27.38 -1.90 -7.27
CA ASN A 104 -27.57 -1.09 -8.47
C ASN A 104 -28.56 -1.71 -9.47
N GLY A 105 -29.22 -2.81 -9.13
CA GLY A 105 -30.20 -3.52 -9.97
C GLY A 105 -29.60 -4.53 -10.94
N ILE A 106 -28.27 -4.62 -11.03
CA ILE A 106 -27.60 -5.61 -11.88
C ILE A 106 -27.69 -6.99 -11.21
N SER A 107 -28.18 -7.98 -11.95
CA SER A 107 -28.28 -9.37 -11.47
C SER A 107 -27.74 -10.33 -12.52
N GLY A 108 -27.13 -11.42 -12.07
CA GLY A 108 -26.58 -12.46 -12.95
C GLY A 108 -25.46 -13.26 -12.28
N TRP A 109 -24.63 -13.90 -13.08
CA TRP A 109 -23.55 -14.77 -12.64
C TRP A 109 -22.22 -14.03 -12.62
N VAL A 110 -21.52 -14.16 -11.49
CA VAL A 110 -20.19 -13.61 -11.26
C VAL A 110 -19.27 -14.69 -10.70
N ALA A 111 -17.98 -14.61 -11.02
CA ALA A 111 -16.98 -15.52 -10.47
C ALA A 111 -16.70 -15.15 -9.00
N GLY A 112 -16.86 -16.11 -8.10
CA GLY A 112 -16.77 -15.90 -6.65
C GLY A 112 -15.40 -15.50 -6.14
N ASN A 113 -14.34 -15.72 -6.93
CA ASN A 113 -12.98 -15.25 -6.64
C ASN A 113 -12.85 -13.73 -6.54
N PHE A 114 -13.82 -12.99 -7.08
CA PHE A 114 -13.88 -11.52 -7.01
C PHE A 114 -14.88 -11.02 -5.97
N LEU A 115 -15.51 -11.93 -5.24
CA LEU A 115 -16.44 -11.61 -4.17
C LEU A 115 -15.75 -11.81 -2.83
N VAL A 116 -16.02 -10.91 -1.90
CA VAL A 116 -15.70 -11.10 -0.48
C VAL A 116 -16.99 -11.19 0.31
N ASN A 117 -16.98 -11.93 1.41
CA ASN A 117 -18.13 -12.01 2.29
C ASN A 117 -18.30 -10.65 2.97
N ASP A 118 -19.42 -9.99 2.70
CA ASP A 118 -19.75 -8.71 3.31
C ASP A 118 -20.44 -8.99 4.66
N THR A 119 -19.71 -9.61 5.58
CA THR A 119 -20.20 -9.90 6.95
C THR A 119 -20.50 -8.62 7.74
N ASP A 120 -20.09 -7.47 7.21
CA ASP A 120 -20.32 -6.13 7.72
C ASP A 120 -21.30 -5.34 6.86
N TYR A 121 -22.15 -6.01 6.06
CA TYR A 121 -23.14 -5.31 5.24
C TYR A 121 -24.08 -4.47 6.12
N LEU A 122 -24.04 -3.16 5.89
CA LEU A 122 -24.82 -2.17 6.61
C LEU A 122 -25.92 -1.66 5.70
N ASP A 123 -27.17 -1.92 6.06
CA ASP A 123 -28.33 -1.33 5.39
C ASP A 123 -29.11 -0.41 6.33
N THR A 124 -30.01 0.37 5.77
CA THR A 124 -30.98 1.16 6.53
C THR A 124 -31.74 0.28 7.53
N GLY A 125 -31.72 0.68 8.80
CA GLY A 125 -32.29 -0.04 9.93
C GLY A 125 -31.30 -0.96 10.66
N THR A 126 -30.13 -1.21 10.10
CA THR A 126 -29.10 -2.07 10.72
C THR A 126 -28.53 -1.41 11.97
N SER A 127 -28.45 -2.17 13.06
CA SER A 127 -27.72 -1.75 14.25
C SER A 127 -26.25 -2.18 14.15
N ALA A 128 -25.36 -1.22 14.38
CA ALA A 128 -23.93 -1.43 14.31
C ALA A 128 -23.23 -0.85 15.54
N ILE A 129 -22.03 -1.32 15.84
CA ILE A 129 -21.13 -0.70 16.81
C ILE A 129 -19.97 -0.02 16.08
N VAL A 130 -19.57 1.13 16.59
CA VAL A 130 -18.36 1.81 16.13
C VAL A 130 -17.14 0.98 16.54
N ARG A 131 -16.34 0.56 15.56
CA ARG A 131 -15.08 -0.15 15.78
C ARG A 131 -14.04 0.78 16.40
N SER A 132 -12.97 0.20 16.94
CA SER A 132 -11.79 0.98 17.32
C SER A 132 -11.20 1.64 16.06
N THR A 133 -11.26 2.97 15.97
CA THR A 133 -10.60 3.73 14.90
C THR A 133 -9.18 4.14 15.32
N PRO A 134 -8.27 4.48 14.37
CA PRO A 134 -6.92 4.95 14.71
C PRO A 134 -6.90 6.18 15.63
N SER A 135 -7.89 7.06 15.51
CA SER A 135 -8.08 8.27 16.33
C SER A 135 -8.79 8.00 17.67
N ASN A 136 -9.15 6.75 18.00
CA ASN A 136 -10.03 6.40 19.12
C ASN A 136 -11.40 7.10 19.09
N SER A 137 -11.81 7.64 17.94
CA SER A 137 -13.15 8.16 17.72
C SER A 137 -13.46 8.30 16.23
N LEU A 138 -14.67 7.93 15.81
CA LEU A 138 -15.15 8.06 14.44
C LEU A 138 -15.76 9.45 14.22
N PHE A 139 -15.19 10.23 13.31
CA PHE A 139 -15.72 11.55 12.93
C PHE A 139 -17.12 11.42 12.31
N VAL A 140 -18.00 12.34 12.68
CA VAL A 140 -19.35 12.48 12.14
C VAL A 140 -19.40 13.73 11.30
N TRP A 141 -19.84 13.61 10.04
CA TRP A 141 -19.80 14.67 9.06
C TRP A 141 -21.20 15.13 8.67
N SER A 142 -21.32 16.40 8.26
CA SER A 142 -22.59 16.93 7.77
C SER A 142 -23.01 16.37 6.41
N GLU A 143 -22.05 15.89 5.63
CA GLU A 143 -22.23 15.37 4.26
C GLU A 143 -21.37 14.10 4.08
N PRO A 144 -21.77 13.17 3.18
CA PRO A 144 -20.95 12.02 2.85
C PRO A 144 -19.68 12.49 2.11
N GLY A 145 -18.52 11.93 2.46
CA GLY A 145 -17.25 12.28 1.83
C GLY A 145 -16.51 13.43 2.50
N GLY A 146 -17.13 14.11 3.46
CA GLY A 146 -16.55 15.26 4.15
C GLY A 146 -17.48 16.45 4.15
N GLY A 147 -17.26 17.38 5.09
CA GLY A 147 -18.11 18.54 5.33
C GLY A 147 -17.71 19.21 6.64
N SER A 148 -18.66 19.88 7.31
CA SER A 148 -18.42 20.31 8.68
C SER A 148 -18.42 19.10 9.62
N ASN A 149 -17.44 19.05 10.53
CA ASN A 149 -17.39 18.03 11.58
C ASN A 149 -18.48 18.32 12.61
N LEU A 150 -19.44 17.41 12.74
CA LEU A 150 -20.58 17.49 13.65
C LEU A 150 -20.29 16.87 15.04
N GLY A 151 -19.19 16.14 15.17
CA GLY A 151 -18.79 15.48 16.41
C GLY A 151 -18.07 14.16 16.17
N ASN A 152 -17.86 13.41 17.25
CA ASN A 152 -17.16 12.13 17.21
C ASN A 152 -17.92 11.04 17.96
N LEU A 153 -17.95 9.83 17.42
CA LEU A 153 -18.45 8.64 18.11
C LEU A 153 -17.29 7.84 18.70
N GLN A 154 -17.40 7.42 19.95
CA GLN A 154 -16.37 6.61 20.60
C GLN A 154 -16.49 5.13 20.18
N PRO A 155 -15.39 4.35 20.15
CA PRO A 155 -15.44 2.91 19.96
C PRO A 155 -16.42 2.23 20.94
N GLY A 156 -17.21 1.29 20.44
CA GLY A 156 -18.29 0.62 21.18
C GLY A 156 -19.62 1.39 21.18
N THR A 157 -19.67 2.62 20.64
CA THR A 157 -20.95 3.34 20.50
C THR A 157 -21.84 2.57 19.53
N GLN A 158 -23.05 2.22 19.97
CA GLN A 158 -24.05 1.64 19.10
C GLN A 158 -24.73 2.74 18.27
N VAL A 159 -24.84 2.50 16.97
CA VAL A 159 -25.55 3.35 16.02
C VAL A 159 -26.58 2.54 15.25
N THR A 160 -27.59 3.22 14.72
CA THR A 160 -28.51 2.67 13.74
C THR A 160 -28.30 3.39 12.42
N VAL A 161 -28.07 2.64 11.36
CA VAL A 161 -27.98 3.19 10.00
C VAL A 161 -29.37 3.68 9.61
N ARG A 162 -29.49 4.97 9.30
CA ARG A 162 -30.73 5.63 8.87
C ARG A 162 -30.84 5.74 7.37
N GLU A 163 -29.71 5.83 6.69
CA GLU A 163 -29.63 6.04 5.25
C GLU A 163 -28.29 5.48 4.75
N THR A 164 -28.32 4.75 3.64
CA THR A 164 -27.12 4.33 2.91
C THR A 164 -26.72 5.41 1.92
N GLY A 165 -25.49 5.90 2.00
CA GLY A 165 -24.95 6.96 1.16
C GLY A 165 -24.10 6.46 0.00
N PRO A 166 -23.46 7.37 -0.74
CA PRO A 166 -22.56 7.02 -1.82
C PRO A 166 -21.24 6.41 -1.31
N ILE A 167 -20.57 5.70 -2.20
CA ILE A 167 -19.16 5.31 -2.04
C ILE A 167 -18.32 6.44 -2.65
N LEU A 168 -17.38 6.99 -1.87
CA LEU A 168 -16.57 8.15 -2.28
C LEU A 168 -15.09 7.91 -1.98
N ASP A 169 -14.22 8.36 -2.89
CA ASP A 169 -12.77 8.39 -2.70
C ASP A 169 -12.37 9.73 -2.08
N VAL A 170 -12.13 9.73 -0.77
CA VAL A 170 -11.84 10.92 0.03
C VAL A 170 -10.86 10.56 1.15
N PHE A 171 -10.09 11.52 1.65
CA PHE A 171 -9.13 11.30 2.74
C PHE A 171 -8.10 10.17 2.45
N GLY A 172 -7.76 9.96 1.18
CA GLY A 172 -6.79 8.95 0.76
C GLY A 172 -7.32 7.51 0.73
N GLY A 173 -8.64 7.31 0.72
CA GLY A 173 -9.24 5.99 0.55
C GLY A 173 -10.68 6.03 0.04
N THR A 174 -11.16 4.87 -0.44
CA THR A 174 -12.54 4.68 -0.86
C THR A 174 -13.38 4.19 0.31
N TYR A 175 -14.43 4.94 0.67
CA TYR A 175 -15.29 4.64 1.82
C TYR A 175 -16.77 4.61 1.43
N SER A 176 -17.50 3.69 2.03
CA SER A 176 -18.97 3.60 1.98
C SER A 176 -19.56 4.47 3.07
N TRP A 177 -20.35 5.48 2.71
CA TRP A 177 -20.88 6.44 3.68
C TRP A 177 -22.27 6.05 4.18
N PHE A 178 -22.51 6.17 5.48
CA PHE A 178 -23.79 5.84 6.11
C PHE A 178 -24.24 6.99 7.00
N ARG A 179 -25.52 7.33 6.94
CA ARG A 179 -26.11 8.31 7.84
C ARG A 179 -26.58 7.60 9.11
N VAL A 180 -26.15 8.11 10.25
CA VAL A 180 -26.65 7.77 11.58
C VAL A 180 -27.38 8.98 12.17
N ASP A 181 -27.94 8.86 13.37
CA ASP A 181 -28.72 9.93 14.01
C ASP A 181 -27.92 11.25 14.14
N GLN A 182 -26.60 11.16 14.28
CA GLN A 182 -25.70 12.29 14.47
C GLN A 182 -25.18 12.91 13.16
N GLY A 183 -25.29 12.23 12.02
CA GLY A 183 -24.70 12.66 10.73
C GLY A 183 -24.13 11.51 9.91
N TRP A 184 -23.21 11.80 9.00
CA TRP A 184 -22.58 10.83 8.10
C TRP A 184 -21.28 10.26 8.68
N VAL A 185 -21.10 8.95 8.57
CA VAL A 185 -19.90 8.22 9.01
C VAL A 185 -19.45 7.24 7.94
N ALA A 186 -18.16 6.93 7.90
CA ALA A 186 -17.63 5.87 7.03
C ALA A 186 -17.92 4.48 7.64
N GLY A 187 -18.51 3.60 6.84
CA GLY A 187 -19.02 2.30 7.28
C GLY A 187 -17.96 1.25 7.56
N GLU A 188 -16.75 1.43 7.02
CA GLU A 188 -15.59 0.58 7.28
C GLU A 188 -15.21 0.56 8.77
N PHE A 189 -15.66 1.58 9.51
CA PHE A 189 -15.49 1.72 10.96
C PHE A 189 -16.71 1.29 11.76
N LEU A 190 -17.70 0.68 11.12
CA LEU A 190 -18.88 0.10 11.75
C LEU A 190 -18.80 -1.43 11.68
N GLN A 191 -19.37 -2.09 12.69
CA GLN A 191 -19.52 -3.55 12.73
C GLN A 191 -20.98 -3.87 13.01
N THR A 192 -21.60 -4.73 12.20
CA THR A 192 -22.97 -5.19 12.47
C THR A 192 -23.04 -5.91 13.81
N ILE A 193 -24.07 -5.63 14.60
CA ILE A 193 -24.35 -6.40 15.81
C ILE A 193 -25.10 -7.66 15.37
N ASN A 194 -24.36 -8.69 14.99
CA ASN A 194 -24.92 -10.03 14.89
C ASN A 194 -25.34 -10.44 16.31
N ASN A 195 -26.64 -10.46 16.58
CA ASN A 195 -27.20 -10.88 17.87
C ASN A 195 -26.51 -12.17 18.33
N PRO A 196 -25.62 -12.14 19.34
CA PRO A 196 -25.06 -13.37 19.85
C PRO A 196 -26.20 -14.12 20.55
N SER A 197 -26.27 -15.43 20.34
CA SER A 197 -27.06 -16.30 21.22
C SER A 197 -26.65 -16.01 22.68
N PRO A 198 -27.60 -16.01 23.63
CA PRO A 198 -27.34 -15.56 24.99
C PRO A 198 -26.21 -16.37 25.65
N PRO A 199 -25.34 -15.74 26.46
CA PRO A 199 -24.19 -16.39 27.04
C PRO A 199 -24.61 -17.50 28.00
N SER A 200 -24.05 -18.70 27.81
CA SER A 200 -24.16 -19.83 28.70
C SER A 200 -23.55 -19.48 30.07
N SER A 201 -24.40 -19.42 31.10
CA SER A 201 -24.03 -19.20 32.50
C SER A 201 -23.31 -20.44 33.07
N SER A 202 -21.98 -20.41 33.11
CA SER A 202 -21.18 -21.35 33.91
C SER A 202 -20.65 -20.63 35.16
N PRO A 203 -20.76 -21.22 36.36
CA PRO A 203 -20.30 -20.59 37.60
C PRO A 203 -18.77 -20.56 37.69
N PRO A 204 -18.20 -19.58 38.43
CA PRO A 204 -16.76 -19.40 38.54
C PRO A 204 -16.11 -20.51 39.38
N PRO A 205 -14.92 -21.02 38.99
CA PRO A 205 -14.17 -21.94 39.82
C PRO A 205 -13.59 -21.22 41.05
N SER A 206 -13.56 -21.94 42.18
CA SER A 206 -13.08 -21.47 43.48
C SER A 206 -11.59 -21.13 43.48
N LEU A 207 -11.26 -20.03 44.19
CA LEU A 207 -9.91 -19.50 44.38
C LEU A 207 -8.96 -20.51 45.03
N PRO A 208 -7.76 -20.75 44.45
CA PRO A 208 -6.71 -21.51 45.10
C PRO A 208 -5.95 -20.66 46.13
N SER A 209 -5.44 -21.35 47.16
CA SER A 209 -4.67 -20.81 48.28
C SER A 209 -3.39 -20.07 47.85
N PRO A 210 -2.91 -19.09 48.64
CA PRO A 210 -1.76 -18.27 48.26
C PRO A 210 -0.45 -19.08 48.28
N PRO A 211 0.42 -18.90 47.27
CA PRO A 211 1.71 -19.57 47.22
C PRO A 211 2.70 -18.96 48.21
N PRO A 212 3.72 -19.73 48.65
CA PRO A 212 4.78 -19.25 49.53
C PRO A 212 5.62 -18.12 48.89
N PRO A 213 6.28 -17.27 49.70
CA PRO A 213 7.01 -16.10 49.21
C PRO A 213 8.17 -16.53 48.30
N SER A 214 8.10 -16.11 47.04
CA SER A 214 9.13 -16.34 46.04
C SER A 214 10.38 -15.48 46.29
N LEU A 215 11.54 -16.06 45.99
CA LEU A 215 12.83 -15.37 45.95
C LEU A 215 12.75 -14.08 45.13
N PRO A 216 13.57 -13.05 45.45
CA PRO A 216 13.59 -11.81 44.71
C PRO A 216 13.83 -12.10 43.23
N SER A 217 12.85 -11.75 42.41
CA SER A 217 12.91 -11.92 40.96
C SER A 217 14.17 -11.22 40.45
N PRO A 218 14.92 -11.82 39.51
CA PRO A 218 15.96 -11.10 38.81
C PRO A 218 15.38 -9.80 38.23
N PRO A 219 16.16 -8.71 38.18
CA PRO A 219 15.69 -7.46 37.62
C PRO A 219 15.11 -7.74 36.22
N PRO A 220 13.92 -7.19 35.90
CA PRO A 220 13.32 -7.40 34.61
C PRO A 220 14.34 -7.00 33.52
N PRO A 221 14.43 -7.76 32.42
CA PRO A 221 15.32 -7.41 31.32
C PRO A 221 15.07 -5.97 30.88
N PRO A 222 16.12 -5.25 30.44
CA PRO A 222 15.97 -3.88 29.96
C PRO A 222 14.87 -3.84 28.90
N GLN A 223 13.91 -2.95 29.10
CA GLN A 223 12.75 -2.88 28.24
C GLN A 223 13.13 -2.10 26.98
N SER A 224 13.54 -2.81 25.92
CA SER A 224 13.91 -2.23 24.63
C SER A 224 12.68 -2.06 23.72
N SER A 225 12.70 -0.99 22.91
CA SER A 225 11.71 -0.74 21.87
C SER A 225 12.37 -0.02 20.69
N SER A 226 12.55 -0.72 19.58
CA SER A 226 13.27 -0.19 18.42
C SER A 226 12.71 -0.72 17.10
N LEU A 227 12.92 -0.01 16.01
CA LEU A 227 12.85 -0.59 14.67
C LEU A 227 14.23 -1.12 14.32
N THR A 228 14.31 -2.43 14.06
CA THR A 228 15.54 -3.15 13.75
C THR A 228 15.60 -3.41 12.25
N PHE A 229 16.64 -2.88 11.61
CA PHE A 229 16.93 -3.06 10.19
C PHE A 229 18.04 -4.10 10.03
N ILE A 230 17.77 -5.08 9.18
CA ILE A 230 18.50 -6.34 9.12
C ILE A 230 18.96 -6.59 7.68
N ASN A 231 20.20 -7.07 7.55
CA ASN A 231 20.76 -7.56 6.30
C ASN A 231 20.86 -9.07 6.39
N ALA A 232 20.17 -9.78 5.51
CA ALA A 232 20.14 -11.23 5.47
C ALA A 232 21.23 -11.72 4.51
N ASN A 233 22.25 -12.34 5.08
CA ASN A 233 23.44 -12.95 4.48
C ASN A 233 24.16 -12.03 3.46
N PRO A 234 25.34 -11.47 3.79
CA PRO A 234 26.11 -10.64 2.85
C PRO A 234 26.54 -11.37 1.57
N ASN A 235 26.32 -12.69 1.49
CA ASN A 235 26.61 -13.52 0.32
C ASN A 235 25.36 -13.98 -0.47
N ASP A 236 24.14 -13.78 0.03
CA ASP A 236 22.92 -14.31 -0.63
C ASP A 236 21.98 -13.23 -1.13
N TRP A 237 21.75 -12.11 -0.41
CA TRP A 237 20.84 -11.05 -0.87
C TRP A 237 21.52 -9.68 -0.87
N LYS A 238 21.17 -8.90 -1.90
CA LYS A 238 22.06 -8.00 -2.64
C LYS A 238 21.43 -6.59 -2.78
N ILE A 239 20.72 -6.06 -1.78
CA ILE A 239 20.36 -4.64 -1.81
C ILE A 239 21.39 -3.91 -0.95
N PRO A 240 21.99 -2.80 -1.39
CA PRO A 240 22.71 -1.93 -0.49
C PRO A 240 21.70 -1.28 0.44
N GLY A 241 22.01 -1.22 1.72
CA GLY A 241 21.07 -0.80 2.74
C GLY A 241 20.52 -2.00 3.50
N PHE A 242 19.20 -2.19 3.51
CA PHE A 242 18.52 -3.17 4.36
C PHE A 242 17.58 -4.08 3.57
N ASP A 243 17.67 -5.39 3.81
CA ASP A 243 16.79 -6.39 3.21
C ASP A 243 15.48 -6.56 4.00
N HIS A 244 15.52 -6.24 5.30
CA HIS A 244 14.46 -6.55 6.21
C HIS A 244 14.32 -5.52 7.32
N VAL A 245 13.10 -5.36 7.82
CA VAL A 245 12.78 -4.51 8.96
C VAL A 245 11.83 -5.25 9.91
N ALA A 246 12.07 -5.10 11.21
CA ALA A 246 11.27 -5.68 12.28
C ALA A 246 11.07 -4.66 13.40
N LEU A 247 9.93 -4.73 14.09
CA LEU A 247 9.73 -4.02 15.36
C LEU A 247 10.27 -4.89 16.49
N GLU A 248 11.29 -4.41 17.21
CA GLU A 248 11.71 -4.99 18.47
C GLU A 248 10.91 -4.38 19.63
N PHE A 249 10.34 -5.23 20.48
CA PHE A 249 9.63 -4.82 21.69
C PHE A 249 9.79 -5.88 22.79
N ASP A 250 10.34 -5.47 23.94
CA ASP A 250 10.62 -6.33 25.10
C ASP A 250 11.39 -7.62 24.71
N GLY A 251 12.40 -7.48 23.85
CA GLY A 251 13.29 -8.55 23.43
C GLY A 251 12.74 -9.45 22.31
N ARG A 252 11.52 -9.20 21.81
CA ARG A 252 10.91 -9.97 20.71
C ARG A 252 10.81 -9.13 19.44
N LEU A 253 10.99 -9.76 18.29
CA LEU A 253 10.85 -9.16 16.97
C LEU A 253 9.46 -9.44 16.40
N TYR A 254 8.74 -8.39 16.05
CA TYR A 254 7.44 -8.39 15.38
C TYR A 254 7.68 -8.00 13.92
N GLU A 255 7.51 -8.95 13.00
CA GLU A 255 7.95 -8.82 11.61
C GLU A 255 7.11 -9.69 10.68
N SER A 256 7.11 -9.39 9.37
CA SER A 256 6.59 -10.29 8.34
C SER A 256 7.76 -10.85 7.54
N THR A 257 7.91 -12.18 7.50
CA THR A 257 9.06 -12.85 6.89
C THR A 257 8.64 -13.96 5.93
N ASN A 258 9.38 -14.21 4.86
CA ASN A 258 9.13 -15.30 3.90
C ASN A 258 9.84 -16.62 4.29
N ARG A 259 10.32 -16.75 5.53
CA ARG A 259 11.11 -17.92 5.96
C ARG A 259 10.31 -19.20 5.88
N VAL A 260 10.96 -20.24 5.37
CA VAL A 260 10.42 -21.60 5.17
C VAL A 260 9.68 -22.17 6.40
N ASN A 261 10.15 -21.87 7.62
CA ASN A 261 9.61 -22.46 8.84
C ASN A 261 8.56 -21.59 9.56
N THR A 262 8.50 -20.30 9.24
CA THR A 262 7.57 -19.33 9.87
C THR A 262 7.20 -18.25 8.85
N PRO A 263 6.58 -18.60 7.71
CA PRO A 263 6.18 -17.60 6.74
C PRO A 263 5.07 -16.72 7.33
N GLY A 264 5.21 -15.42 7.14
CA GLY A 264 4.29 -14.38 7.56
C GLY A 264 4.66 -13.58 8.78
N VAL A 265 3.65 -12.89 9.29
CA VAL A 265 3.70 -12.03 10.46
C VAL A 265 3.86 -12.93 11.68
N SER A 266 4.96 -12.74 12.40
CA SER A 266 5.31 -13.55 13.56
C SER A 266 5.92 -12.69 14.67
N ASN A 267 6.00 -13.28 15.87
CA ASN A 267 6.76 -12.72 16.98
C ASN A 267 7.64 -13.77 17.69
N ASP A 268 8.02 -14.79 16.93
CA ASP A 268 8.68 -16.00 17.46
C ASP A 268 10.18 -15.80 17.68
N ARG A 269 10.78 -14.80 17.03
CA ARG A 269 12.20 -14.48 17.18
C ARG A 269 12.45 -13.43 18.25
N THR A 270 13.58 -13.60 18.91
CA THR A 270 14.21 -12.58 19.76
C THR A 270 15.32 -11.89 18.98
N LEU A 271 15.68 -10.67 19.38
CA LEU A 271 16.83 -9.97 18.79
C LEU A 271 18.13 -10.79 18.95
N GLN A 272 18.30 -11.45 20.10
CA GLN A 272 19.44 -12.32 20.37
C GLN A 272 19.53 -13.48 19.36
N GLN A 273 18.41 -14.15 19.06
CA GLN A 273 18.40 -15.22 18.05
C GLN A 273 18.77 -14.72 16.64
N VAL A 274 18.52 -13.45 16.33
CA VAL A 274 18.96 -12.84 15.06
C VAL A 274 20.45 -12.54 15.09
N GLN A 275 20.95 -12.01 16.19
CA GLN A 275 22.38 -11.71 16.38
C GLN A 275 23.25 -12.98 16.44
N ASP A 276 22.71 -14.07 16.99
CA ASP A 276 23.39 -15.37 17.04
C ASP A 276 23.41 -16.09 15.69
N ASN A 277 22.63 -15.61 14.71
CA ASN A 277 22.61 -16.20 13.38
C ASN A 277 23.75 -15.63 12.54
N GLN A 278 24.77 -16.46 12.26
CA GLN A 278 25.94 -16.10 11.45
C GLN A 278 25.62 -15.59 10.03
N TYR A 279 24.42 -15.85 9.52
CA TYR A 279 23.96 -15.41 8.20
C TYR A 279 23.09 -14.16 8.28
N ILE A 280 22.96 -13.49 9.42
CA ILE A 280 22.13 -12.30 9.54
C ILE A 280 22.88 -11.24 10.34
N THR A 281 22.93 -10.02 9.82
CA THR A 281 23.52 -8.90 10.56
C THR A 281 22.43 -7.90 10.88
N VAL A 282 22.32 -7.51 12.16
CA VAL A 282 21.57 -6.32 12.56
C VAL A 282 22.37 -5.11 12.10
N ALA A 283 21.94 -4.49 11.01
CA ALA A 283 22.68 -3.42 10.37
C ALA A 283 22.47 -2.09 11.10
N ARG A 284 21.23 -1.77 11.46
CA ARG A 284 20.86 -0.55 12.20
C ARG A 284 19.68 -0.80 13.12
N THR A 285 19.61 -0.03 14.19
CA THR A 285 18.44 0.08 15.06
C THR A 285 18.07 1.55 15.21
N ILE A 286 16.78 1.85 15.16
CA ILE A 286 16.25 3.18 15.48
C ILE A 286 15.39 3.03 16.73
N ASP A 287 15.78 3.72 17.80
CA ASP A 287 14.97 3.79 19.01
C ASP A 287 13.65 4.51 18.70
N ILE A 288 12.55 3.87 19.06
CA ILE A 288 11.22 4.47 19.00
C ILE A 288 10.66 4.53 20.41
N SER A 289 9.83 5.54 20.68
CA SER A 289 9.25 5.68 22.02
C SER A 289 8.46 4.42 22.37
N ARG A 290 8.59 3.96 23.62
CA ARG A 290 7.89 2.76 24.09
C ARG A 290 6.38 2.81 23.83
N ALA A 291 5.77 3.98 24.04
CA ALA A 291 4.36 4.20 23.76
C ALA A 291 4.01 4.01 22.27
N ASN A 292 4.90 4.45 21.36
CA ASN A 292 4.69 4.24 19.93
C ASN A 292 4.89 2.77 19.54
N ALA A 293 5.94 2.15 20.07
CA ALA A 293 6.23 0.75 19.85
C ALA A 293 5.11 -0.16 20.34
N GLU A 294 4.48 0.16 21.48
CA GLU A 294 3.35 -0.58 22.03
C GLU A 294 2.12 -0.50 21.11
N LYS A 295 1.86 0.67 20.51
CA LYS A 295 0.80 0.82 19.49
C LYS A 295 1.09 -0.03 18.25
N LEU A 296 2.30 0.07 17.69
CA LEU A 296 2.72 -0.74 16.54
C LEU A 296 2.58 -2.23 16.84
N LYS A 297 3.12 -2.68 17.96
CA LYS A 297 3.03 -4.06 18.45
C LYS A 297 1.57 -4.51 18.50
N GLY A 298 0.68 -3.70 19.06
CA GLY A 298 -0.75 -4.03 19.16
C GLY A 298 -1.37 -4.29 17.79
N LYS A 299 -1.05 -3.45 16.79
CA LYS A 299 -1.51 -3.64 15.40
C LYS A 299 -0.89 -4.88 14.77
N ILE A 300 0.42 -5.04 14.83
CA ILE A 300 1.12 -6.20 14.23
C ILE A 300 0.65 -7.51 14.85
N SER A 301 0.45 -7.56 16.18
CA SER A 301 -0.02 -8.76 16.88
C SER A 301 -1.39 -9.23 16.38
N SER A 302 -2.25 -8.31 15.93
CA SER A 302 -3.55 -8.65 15.33
C SER A 302 -3.47 -9.32 13.96
N LYS A 303 -2.26 -9.39 13.38
CA LYS A 303 -1.97 -9.97 12.07
C LYS A 303 -1.08 -11.20 12.14
N ILE A 304 -0.74 -11.71 13.33
CA ILE A 304 0.09 -12.93 13.45
C ILE A 304 -0.53 -14.07 12.65
N GLY A 305 0.27 -14.73 11.81
CA GLY A 305 -0.14 -15.80 10.90
C GLY A 305 -0.55 -15.32 9.49
N SER A 306 -0.73 -14.01 9.27
CA SER A 306 -0.92 -13.41 7.95
C SER A 306 0.43 -13.22 7.27
N GLY A 307 0.65 -13.66 6.04
CA GLY A 307 2.02 -13.72 5.52
C GLY A 307 2.17 -13.93 4.03
N TYR A 308 3.27 -13.41 3.48
CA TYR A 308 3.58 -13.57 2.08
C TYR A 308 4.45 -14.81 1.82
N SER A 309 4.10 -15.63 0.82
CA SER A 309 4.98 -16.64 0.23
C SER A 309 5.71 -16.07 -1.00
N ASP A 310 7.00 -15.74 -0.85
CA ASP A 310 7.94 -15.31 -1.90
C ASP A 310 7.38 -14.41 -3.03
N VAL A 311 7.49 -13.09 -2.83
CA VAL A 311 7.29 -12.08 -3.90
C VAL A 311 8.50 -11.22 -4.11
N ASN A 312 8.64 -10.81 -5.38
CA ASN A 312 9.36 -9.61 -5.73
C ASN A 312 8.59 -8.37 -5.26
N ILE A 313 9.10 -7.70 -4.21
CA ILE A 313 8.50 -6.51 -3.61
C ILE A 313 8.33 -5.34 -4.58
N PHE A 314 9.18 -5.23 -5.61
CA PHE A 314 9.12 -4.17 -6.61
C PHE A 314 7.95 -4.32 -7.59
N THR A 315 7.37 -5.51 -7.66
CA THR A 315 6.16 -5.78 -8.48
C THR A 315 4.86 -5.56 -7.72
N LEU A 316 4.93 -5.35 -6.40
CA LEU A 316 3.75 -5.17 -5.56
C LEU A 316 3.45 -3.70 -5.34
N SER A 317 2.20 -3.31 -5.57
CA SER A 317 1.73 -1.97 -5.22
C SER A 317 1.81 -1.74 -3.71
N PRO A 318 1.93 -0.47 -3.25
CA PRO A 318 2.03 -0.15 -1.83
C PRO A 318 0.90 -0.72 -0.98
N ILE A 319 -0.35 -0.65 -1.48
CA ILE A 319 -1.52 -1.19 -0.78
C ILE A 319 -1.46 -2.71 -0.62
N ILE A 320 -0.92 -3.44 -1.61
CA ILE A 320 -0.74 -4.90 -1.52
C ILE A 320 0.35 -5.21 -0.50
N GLN A 321 1.47 -4.50 -0.53
CA GLN A 321 2.55 -4.67 0.46
C GLN A 321 2.05 -4.44 1.90
N LYS A 322 1.09 -3.53 2.08
CA LYS A 322 0.42 -3.18 3.33
C LYS A 322 -0.76 -4.10 3.70
N GLY A 323 -0.95 -5.23 3.02
CA GLY A 323 -1.91 -6.23 3.47
C GLY A 323 -3.30 -6.18 2.86
N LEU A 324 -3.48 -5.64 1.65
CA LEU A 324 -4.77 -5.67 0.95
C LEU A 324 -5.41 -7.07 0.92
N PHE A 325 -4.59 -8.11 0.73
CA PHE A 325 -5.03 -9.52 0.72
C PHE A 325 -4.73 -10.28 2.01
N GLY A 326 -4.43 -9.56 3.09
CA GLY A 326 -4.00 -10.19 4.35
C GLY A 326 -2.59 -10.76 4.28
N GLU A 327 -1.75 -10.30 3.35
CA GLU A 327 -0.34 -10.66 3.24
C GLU A 327 0.51 -9.39 3.30
N TYR A 328 1.56 -9.40 4.11
CA TYR A 328 2.37 -8.21 4.37
C TYR A 328 3.81 -8.42 3.94
N THR A 329 4.43 -7.45 3.27
CA THR A 329 5.89 -7.38 3.21
C THR A 329 6.44 -6.90 4.56
N CYS A 330 7.74 -7.05 4.82
CA CYS A 330 8.32 -6.56 6.08
C CYS A 330 8.12 -5.04 6.24
N VAL A 331 8.44 -4.27 5.19
CA VAL A 331 8.20 -2.82 5.16
C VAL A 331 6.71 -2.47 5.18
N GLY A 332 5.88 -3.16 4.39
CA GLY A 332 4.44 -2.89 4.35
C GLY A 332 3.72 -3.22 5.65
N LEU A 333 4.19 -4.21 6.43
CA LEU A 333 3.69 -4.47 7.79
C LEU A 333 3.94 -3.28 8.72
N ILE A 334 5.17 -2.75 8.72
CA ILE A 334 5.54 -1.62 9.58
C ILE A 334 4.78 -0.37 9.18
N GLU A 335 4.68 -0.08 7.88
CA GLU A 335 3.92 1.07 7.38
C GLU A 335 2.42 0.94 7.69
N TRP A 336 1.81 -0.21 7.41
CA TRP A 336 0.41 -0.46 7.77
C TRP A 336 0.17 -0.30 9.28
N ALA A 337 1.05 -0.86 10.11
CA ALA A 337 0.93 -0.74 11.56
C ALA A 337 1.09 0.71 12.01
N ALA A 338 1.93 1.49 11.32
CA ALA A 338 2.13 2.90 11.59
C ALA A 338 0.92 3.75 11.22
N GLU A 339 0.37 3.58 10.02
CA GLU A 339 -0.90 4.20 9.58
C GLU A 339 -2.05 3.85 10.53
N ALA A 340 -2.22 2.57 10.85
CA ALA A 340 -3.28 2.09 11.73
C ALA A 340 -3.12 2.59 13.19
N SER A 341 -1.93 3.05 13.56
CA SER A 341 -1.61 3.66 14.86
C SER A 341 -1.67 5.19 14.85
N GLY A 342 -1.96 5.80 13.70
CA GLY A 342 -1.98 7.25 13.52
C GLY A 342 -0.59 7.89 13.56
N PHE A 343 0.44 7.20 13.06
CA PHE A 343 1.77 7.78 12.86
C PHE A 343 1.90 8.41 11.49
N GLY A 344 2.87 9.32 11.38
CA GLY A 344 3.12 10.11 10.18
C GLY A 344 2.38 11.44 10.16
N LEU A 345 2.78 12.31 9.23
CA LEU A 345 1.93 13.44 8.87
C LEU A 345 0.67 12.88 8.18
N PHE A 346 -0.49 13.35 8.63
CA PHE A 346 -1.80 12.95 8.09
C PHE A 346 -2.11 11.44 8.17
N ASN A 347 -1.53 10.71 9.14
CA ASN A 347 -1.73 9.27 9.35
C ASN A 347 -1.29 8.38 8.17
N GLN A 348 -0.27 8.79 7.41
CA GLN A 348 0.22 8.07 6.23
C GLN A 348 1.38 7.10 6.54
N GLY A 349 1.66 6.77 7.80
CA GLY A 349 2.81 5.93 8.13
C GLY A 349 4.12 6.73 8.16
N TYR A 350 5.27 6.08 8.01
CA TYR A 350 6.54 6.81 8.01
C TYR A 350 6.91 7.34 6.62
N ILE A 351 6.44 6.68 5.57
CA ILE A 351 6.63 7.09 4.17
C ILE A 351 5.34 7.76 3.72
N SER A 352 5.38 9.03 3.29
CA SER A 352 4.18 9.69 2.78
C SER A 352 3.67 9.01 1.51
N GLY A 353 2.35 8.94 1.32
CA GLY A 353 1.71 8.28 0.19
C GLY A 353 2.21 8.76 -1.18
N VAL A 354 2.60 10.03 -1.31
CA VAL A 354 3.17 10.61 -2.54
C VAL A 354 4.56 10.06 -2.90
N ASN A 355 5.24 9.45 -1.92
CA ASN A 355 6.57 8.87 -2.03
C ASN A 355 6.54 7.34 -2.02
N GLU A 356 5.36 6.71 -2.02
CA GLU A 356 5.22 5.25 -2.08
C GLU A 356 5.21 4.69 -3.50
N TYR A 357 5.10 5.56 -4.51
CA TYR A 357 5.10 5.13 -5.90
C TYR A 357 5.68 6.16 -6.87
N ILE A 358 6.20 5.65 -7.98
CA ILE A 358 6.46 6.38 -9.23
C ILE A 358 5.29 6.14 -10.17
N ASN A 359 4.72 7.18 -10.74
CA ASN A 359 3.62 7.08 -11.70
C ASN A 359 4.15 7.24 -13.14
N TYR A 360 3.96 6.20 -13.96
CA TYR A 360 4.35 6.20 -15.38
C TYR A 360 3.18 5.71 -16.24
N GLY A 361 2.61 6.58 -17.06
CA GLY A 361 1.56 6.18 -18.01
C GLY A 361 0.35 5.48 -17.37
N GLY A 362 0.05 5.78 -16.10
CA GLY A 362 -1.01 5.11 -15.31
C GLY A 362 -0.55 3.86 -14.55
N MET A 363 0.66 3.35 -14.80
CA MET A 363 1.30 2.30 -14.01
C MET A 363 1.92 2.92 -12.74
N ARG A 364 1.70 2.28 -11.58
CA ARG A 364 2.30 2.67 -10.31
C ARG A 364 3.38 1.67 -9.91
N ILE A 365 4.61 2.13 -9.85
CA ILE A 365 5.78 1.33 -9.44
C ILE A 365 6.05 1.64 -7.98
N SER A 366 6.04 0.62 -7.12
CA SER A 366 6.23 0.82 -5.68
C SER A 366 7.67 1.15 -5.34
N THR A 367 7.84 2.15 -4.48
CA THR A 367 9.13 2.57 -3.92
C THR A 367 9.30 2.09 -2.47
N LEU A 368 8.33 1.35 -1.91
CA LEU A 368 8.38 0.86 -0.55
C LEU A 368 9.52 -0.16 -0.38
N THR A 369 10.57 0.25 0.32
CA THR A 369 11.71 -0.59 0.70
C THR A 369 12.10 -0.34 2.16
N PRO A 370 12.75 -1.30 2.84
CA PRO A 370 13.32 -1.06 4.17
C PRO A 370 14.31 0.12 4.20
N SER A 371 15.08 0.33 3.13
CA SER A 371 16.01 1.45 3.00
C SER A 371 15.30 2.81 2.95
N LEU A 372 14.24 2.95 2.14
CA LEU A 372 13.44 4.17 2.10
C LEU A 372 12.72 4.42 3.44
N LEU A 373 12.24 3.36 4.09
CA LEU A 373 11.63 3.45 5.42
C LEU A 373 12.62 4.00 6.45
N TYR A 374 13.81 3.41 6.53
CA TYR A 374 14.87 3.89 7.43
C TYR A 374 15.14 5.37 7.19
N TRP A 375 15.39 5.74 5.93
CA TRP A 375 15.68 7.12 5.55
C TRP A 375 14.54 8.07 5.93
N SER A 376 13.30 7.64 5.74
CA SER A 376 12.11 8.44 6.07
C SER A 376 11.95 8.69 7.56
N ILE A 377 12.28 7.70 8.39
CA ILE A 377 12.26 7.83 9.87
C ILE A 377 13.33 8.79 10.35
N VAL A 378 14.55 8.74 9.77
CA VAL A 378 15.65 9.64 10.18
C VAL A 378 15.56 11.04 9.56
N ASN A 379 14.80 11.20 8.46
CA ASN A 379 14.58 12.48 7.78
C ASN A 379 13.08 12.85 7.62
N PRO A 380 12.29 12.92 8.71
CA PRO A 380 10.84 12.98 8.64
C PRO A 380 10.30 14.24 7.95
N LEU A 381 10.98 15.38 8.05
CA LEU A 381 10.54 16.61 7.35
C LEU A 381 10.65 16.49 5.82
N ARG A 382 11.64 15.72 5.35
CA ARG A 382 11.94 15.56 3.92
C ARG A 382 11.16 14.42 3.30
N ALA A 383 10.89 13.37 4.07
CA ALA A 383 10.08 12.22 3.64
C ALA A 383 8.62 12.57 3.29
N ASN A 384 8.18 13.78 3.65
CA ASN A 384 6.85 14.31 3.33
C ASN A 384 6.85 15.25 2.11
N ASN A 385 8.03 15.67 1.65
CA ASN A 385 8.13 16.35 0.37
C ASN A 385 8.01 15.31 -0.72
N ALA A 386 7.16 15.58 -1.69
CA ALA A 386 7.01 14.71 -2.84
C ALA A 386 8.27 14.85 -3.71
N GLY A 387 9.16 13.87 -3.53
CA GLY A 387 10.48 13.85 -4.12
C GLY A 387 10.50 13.23 -5.51
N LEU A 388 11.65 13.35 -6.17
CA LEU A 388 11.99 12.57 -7.34
C LEU A 388 12.56 11.25 -6.86
N HIS A 389 12.08 10.15 -7.41
CA HIS A 389 12.49 8.80 -7.11
C HIS A 389 13.04 8.15 -8.36
N MET A 390 13.96 7.23 -8.15
CA MET A 390 14.47 6.34 -9.17
C MET A 390 14.52 4.92 -8.62
N LEU A 391 14.14 3.97 -9.45
CA LEU A 391 14.42 2.55 -9.27
C LEU A 391 15.09 2.05 -10.53
N LEU A 392 16.24 1.39 -10.40
CA LEU A 392 17.09 1.01 -11.53
C LEU A 392 17.78 -0.32 -11.26
N ASP A 393 17.80 -1.20 -12.27
CA ASP A 393 18.61 -2.44 -12.28
C ASP A 393 18.66 -3.06 -13.70
N PRO A 394 19.79 -3.64 -14.13
CA PRO A 394 21.18 -3.31 -13.77
C PRO A 394 21.72 -2.23 -14.70
N ALA A 395 22.26 -1.13 -14.17
CA ALA A 395 22.95 -0.13 -14.98
C ALA A 395 23.80 0.82 -14.14
N ASP A 396 24.80 1.45 -14.75
CA ASP A 396 25.37 2.66 -14.17
C ASP A 396 24.43 3.84 -14.51
N PHE A 397 24.42 4.91 -13.70
CA PHE A 397 23.60 6.08 -14.01
C PHE A 397 24.26 7.40 -13.61
N LEU A 398 23.84 8.48 -14.26
CA LEU A 398 24.19 9.84 -13.91
C LEU A 398 22.94 10.72 -13.93
N LEU A 399 22.50 11.15 -12.75
CA LEU A 399 21.44 12.13 -12.57
C LEU A 399 22.04 13.53 -12.62
N THR A 400 21.53 14.38 -13.49
CA THR A 400 21.85 15.81 -13.55
C THR A 400 20.62 16.63 -13.15
N ASP A 401 20.79 17.58 -12.24
CA ASP A 401 19.73 18.47 -11.78
C ASP A 401 19.61 19.77 -12.61
N PRO A 402 18.59 20.61 -12.36
CA PRO A 402 18.41 21.87 -13.10
C PRO A 402 19.55 22.88 -12.97
N MET A 403 20.42 22.74 -11.97
CA MET A 403 21.61 23.58 -11.79
C MET A 403 22.86 23.00 -12.46
N GLY A 404 22.75 21.82 -13.08
CA GLY A 404 23.86 21.11 -13.72
C GLY A 404 24.72 20.31 -12.73
N ARG A 405 24.29 20.17 -11.48
CA ARG A 405 24.97 19.31 -10.48
C ARG A 405 24.65 17.86 -10.78
N GLN A 406 25.60 16.98 -10.48
CA GLN A 406 25.49 15.57 -10.81
C GLN A 406 25.48 14.65 -9.59
N PHE A 407 24.75 13.53 -9.69
CA PHE A 407 24.79 12.44 -8.73
C PHE A 407 24.71 11.09 -9.45
N GLY A 408 25.51 10.11 -9.05
CA GLY A 408 25.47 8.76 -9.63
C GLY A 408 26.88 8.22 -9.87
N TYR A 409 26.99 7.22 -10.72
CA TYR A 409 28.25 6.54 -11.00
C TYR A 409 28.54 6.49 -12.50
N THR A 410 29.81 6.67 -12.85
CA THR A 410 30.32 6.36 -14.19
C THR A 410 31.63 5.59 -14.08
N GLN A 411 31.94 4.73 -15.06
CA GLN A 411 33.20 3.98 -15.07
C GLN A 411 34.45 4.89 -15.11
N GLU A 412 34.34 6.09 -15.69
CA GLU A 412 35.46 7.01 -15.83
C GLU A 412 35.72 7.81 -14.54
N LEU A 413 34.66 8.31 -13.89
CA LEU A 413 34.76 9.25 -12.76
C LEU A 413 34.51 8.59 -11.40
N GLY A 414 33.97 7.38 -11.37
CA GLY A 414 33.48 6.75 -10.15
C GLY A 414 32.17 7.38 -9.65
N LEU A 415 31.95 7.32 -8.33
CA LEU A 415 30.79 7.92 -7.68
C LEU A 415 30.93 9.45 -7.63
N ILE A 416 29.89 10.14 -8.09
CA ILE A 416 29.74 11.60 -8.11
C ILE A 416 28.59 11.98 -7.16
N GLU A 417 28.83 12.93 -6.27
CA GLU A 417 27.87 13.32 -5.21
C GLU A 417 27.77 14.86 -5.06
N GLU A 418 27.41 15.56 -6.14
CA GLU A 418 27.29 17.03 -6.13
C GLU A 418 25.89 17.53 -5.73
N ILE A 419 24.86 16.70 -5.93
CA ILE A 419 23.49 17.00 -5.49
C ILE A 419 23.38 16.67 -3.99
N PRO A 420 23.09 17.65 -3.12
CA PRO A 420 23.02 17.41 -1.68
C PRO A 420 21.77 16.61 -1.31
N ASP A 421 21.82 15.95 -0.15
CA ASP A 421 20.67 15.34 0.52
C ASP A 421 19.96 14.23 -0.29
N VAL A 422 20.69 13.61 -1.21
CA VAL A 422 20.22 12.43 -1.96
C VAL A 422 20.20 11.22 -1.05
N PHE A 423 19.05 10.54 -0.99
CA PHE A 423 18.99 9.15 -0.55
C PHE A 423 19.41 8.27 -1.71
N TYR A 424 20.41 7.43 -1.52
CA TYR A 424 20.83 6.44 -2.51
C TYR A 424 21.22 5.16 -1.78
N THR A 425 20.75 4.01 -2.27
CA THR A 425 21.10 2.73 -1.67
C THR A 425 22.56 2.38 -1.92
N GLY A 426 23.05 2.58 -3.15
CA GLY A 426 24.32 2.03 -3.65
C GLY A 426 24.09 1.10 -4.85
N ASP A 427 25.19 0.61 -5.43
CA ASP A 427 25.23 -0.39 -6.53
C ASP A 427 25.08 -1.82 -6.01
N ASP A 428 24.04 -2.52 -6.46
CA ASP A 428 23.75 -3.97 -6.23
C ASP A 428 22.50 -4.39 -7.07
N TRP A 429 21.77 -5.44 -6.70
CA TRP A 429 20.63 -5.95 -7.51
C TRP A 429 19.48 -4.96 -7.72
N ALA A 430 19.35 -3.93 -6.91
CA ALA A 430 18.36 -2.89 -7.16
C ALA A 430 18.84 -1.59 -6.54
N GLU A 431 18.93 -0.58 -7.39
CA GLU A 431 19.33 0.75 -6.99
C GLU A 431 18.08 1.60 -6.77
N GLN A 432 18.00 2.21 -5.59
CA GLN A 432 16.96 3.17 -5.27
C GLN A 432 17.60 4.51 -4.94
N LEU A 433 17.07 5.56 -5.56
CA LEU A 433 17.41 6.94 -5.26
C LEU A 433 16.14 7.72 -4.92
N ALA A 434 16.22 8.62 -3.93
CA ALA A 434 15.20 9.62 -3.68
C ALA A 434 15.83 10.99 -3.44
N LEU A 435 15.31 12.01 -4.12
CA LEU A 435 15.66 13.41 -3.97
C LEU A 435 14.42 14.17 -3.46
N PRO A 436 14.34 14.48 -2.15
CA PRO A 436 13.14 15.09 -1.57
C PRO A 436 12.95 16.55 -1.99
N ASP A 437 14.04 17.29 -2.13
CA ASP A 437 14.01 18.74 -2.31
C ASP A 437 14.27 19.10 -3.77
N LEU A 438 13.20 19.03 -4.56
CA LEU A 438 13.28 19.30 -6.00
C LEU A 438 13.37 20.78 -6.33
N LEU A 439 14.30 21.12 -7.21
CA LEU A 439 14.41 22.40 -7.90
C LEU A 439 13.43 22.45 -9.07
N ASN A 440 12.94 23.64 -9.39
CA ASN A 440 12.15 23.83 -10.61
C ASN A 440 13.06 23.66 -11.84
N GLY A 441 12.57 22.94 -12.85
CA GLY A 441 13.30 22.68 -14.08
C GLY A 441 13.47 21.21 -14.42
N GLU A 442 14.34 20.95 -15.39
CA GLU A 442 14.58 19.63 -15.94
C GLU A 442 15.66 18.87 -15.16
N TYR A 443 15.32 17.65 -14.77
CA TYR A 443 16.22 16.62 -14.32
C TYR A 443 16.45 15.63 -15.47
N ILE A 444 17.71 15.29 -15.70
CA ILE A 444 18.13 14.38 -16.76
C ILE A 444 18.78 13.18 -16.10
N LEU A 445 18.25 11.99 -16.37
CA LEU A 445 18.85 10.73 -15.96
C LEU A 445 19.47 10.08 -17.19
N GLU A 446 20.80 10.00 -17.22
CA GLU A 446 21.51 9.17 -18.19
C GLU A 446 21.80 7.80 -17.57
N VAL A 447 21.48 6.74 -18.30
CA VAL A 447 21.59 5.35 -17.88
C VAL A 447 22.55 4.66 -18.83
N PHE A 448 23.62 4.07 -18.32
CA PHE A 448 24.67 3.44 -19.13
C PHE A 448 24.56 1.92 -19.10
N GLY A 449 24.65 1.31 -20.28
CA GLY A 449 24.51 -0.13 -20.45
C GLY A 449 25.68 -0.94 -19.88
N LEU A 450 25.33 -2.08 -19.27
CA LEU A 450 26.25 -3.08 -18.74
C LEU A 450 26.22 -4.39 -19.53
N ASP A 451 25.69 -4.38 -20.76
CA ASP A 451 25.47 -5.57 -21.60
C ASP A 451 24.35 -6.49 -21.05
N ASP A 452 23.26 -5.89 -20.56
CA ASP A 452 22.11 -6.60 -19.98
C ASP A 452 20.78 -5.85 -20.23
N ASN A 453 19.66 -6.46 -19.86
CA ASN A 453 18.33 -5.85 -19.88
C ASN A 453 18.11 -4.96 -18.66
N VAL A 454 18.02 -3.66 -18.91
CA VAL A 454 17.86 -2.63 -17.89
C VAL A 454 16.39 -2.28 -17.74
N ASN A 455 15.94 -2.16 -16.49
CA ASN A 455 14.66 -1.55 -16.14
C ASN A 455 14.92 -0.30 -15.29
N VAL A 456 14.35 0.83 -15.69
CA VAL A 456 14.48 2.10 -14.98
C VAL A 456 13.13 2.76 -14.86
N ALA A 457 12.74 3.09 -13.64
CA ALA A 457 11.64 3.97 -13.33
C ALA A 457 12.20 5.27 -12.76
N PHE A 458 11.79 6.42 -13.29
CA PHE A 458 12.31 7.72 -12.89
C PHE A 458 11.19 8.75 -12.83
N GLY A 459 10.87 9.27 -11.65
CA GLY A 459 9.76 10.21 -11.50
C GLY A 459 9.26 10.34 -10.08
N ASN A 460 8.02 10.77 -9.91
CA ASN A 460 7.36 10.92 -8.61
C ASN A 460 5.93 10.35 -8.66
N GLY A 461 5.15 10.56 -7.59
CA GLY A 461 3.76 10.10 -7.54
C GLY A 461 2.83 10.73 -8.60
N ASN A 462 3.23 11.80 -9.29
CA ASN A 462 2.40 12.49 -10.28
C ASN A 462 2.78 12.12 -11.72
N SER A 463 4.07 12.08 -12.01
CA SER A 463 4.60 11.83 -13.35
C SER A 463 5.97 11.19 -13.28
N GLY A 464 6.35 10.52 -14.36
CA GLY A 464 7.62 9.86 -14.49
C GLY A 464 7.85 9.39 -15.91
N ASP A 465 9.03 8.83 -16.10
CA ASP A 465 9.50 8.18 -17.31
C ASP A 465 9.96 6.77 -16.97
N PHE A 466 9.99 5.91 -17.97
CA PHE A 466 10.35 4.51 -17.81
C PHE A 466 11.11 4.01 -19.02
N PHE A 467 12.15 3.23 -18.75
CA PHE A 467 12.91 2.51 -19.77
C PHE A 467 12.95 1.03 -19.41
N SER A 468 12.70 0.18 -20.40
CA SER A 468 12.90 -1.27 -20.30
C SER A 468 13.49 -1.75 -21.61
N GLY A 469 14.71 -2.26 -21.57
CA GLY A 469 15.37 -2.78 -22.77
C GLY A 469 16.81 -3.18 -22.53
N TYR A 470 17.36 -3.90 -23.51
CA TYR A 470 18.78 -4.23 -23.52
C TYR A 470 19.62 -2.97 -23.80
N LEU A 471 20.66 -2.74 -23.00
CA LEU A 471 21.67 -1.71 -23.24
C LEU A 471 23.05 -2.36 -23.26
N ALA A 472 23.69 -2.35 -24.43
CA ALA A 472 25.05 -2.86 -24.58
C ALA A 472 26.07 -1.97 -23.86
N LYS A 473 27.25 -2.51 -23.55
CA LYS A 473 28.33 -1.70 -22.96
C LYS A 473 28.71 -0.53 -23.88
N GLY A 474 28.60 0.69 -23.35
CA GLY A 474 28.88 1.93 -24.08
C GLY A 474 27.66 2.54 -24.78
N GLU A 475 26.49 1.89 -24.71
CA GLU A 475 25.21 2.52 -25.04
C GLU A 475 24.65 3.24 -23.81
N SER A 476 23.85 4.28 -24.04
CA SER A 476 23.09 4.94 -23.00
C SER A 476 21.64 5.20 -23.39
N ALA A 477 20.78 5.25 -22.39
CA ALA A 477 19.41 5.76 -22.49
C ALA A 477 19.30 7.05 -21.67
N VAL A 478 18.42 7.96 -22.08
CA VAL A 478 18.18 9.22 -21.39
C VAL A 478 16.71 9.32 -21.02
N LEU A 479 16.42 9.43 -19.73
CA LEU A 479 15.10 9.70 -19.19
C LEU A 479 15.06 11.15 -18.69
N ARG A 480 13.89 11.78 -18.78
CA ARG A 480 13.73 13.19 -18.41
C ARG A 480 12.55 13.35 -17.48
N PHE A 481 12.76 14.16 -16.44
CA PHE A 481 11.71 14.58 -15.53
C PHE A 481 11.74 16.09 -15.42
N ASN A 482 10.61 16.75 -15.71
CA ASN A 482 10.51 18.20 -15.60
C ASN A 482 9.60 18.58 -14.43
N LYS A 483 10.17 19.26 -13.43
CA LYS A 483 9.38 19.89 -12.37
C LYS A 483 8.91 21.26 -12.85
N GLU A 484 7.65 21.33 -13.26
CA GLU A 484 6.99 22.60 -13.58
C GLU A 484 6.61 23.37 -12.30
N GLU A 485 6.74 24.69 -12.37
CA GLU A 485 6.34 25.61 -11.31
C GLU A 485 4.80 25.61 -11.19
N GLY A 486 4.27 25.09 -10.08
CA GLY A 486 2.84 25.19 -9.75
C GLY A 486 1.97 23.94 -9.92
N ASN A 487 2.52 22.78 -10.30
CA ASN A 487 1.74 21.54 -10.46
C ASN A 487 1.72 20.60 -9.24
N TYR A 488 2.33 20.99 -8.12
CA TYR A 488 1.84 20.48 -6.85
C TYR A 488 0.56 21.23 -6.51
N GLN A 489 -0.58 20.55 -6.60
CA GLN A 489 -1.63 20.85 -5.64
C GLN A 489 -0.95 20.74 -4.28
N SER A 490 -0.61 21.88 -3.69
CA SER A 490 -0.24 21.94 -2.28
C SER A 490 -1.30 21.11 -1.57
N VAL A 491 -0.90 20.03 -0.92
CA VAL A 491 -1.73 19.48 0.16
C VAL A 491 -2.07 20.69 1.00
N PRO A 492 -3.35 21.08 1.14
CA PRO A 492 -3.67 22.35 1.75
C PRO A 492 -3.00 22.36 3.11
N GLU A 493 -2.05 23.27 3.30
CA GLU A 493 -1.55 23.62 4.62
C GLU A 493 -2.79 23.72 5.51
N PRO A 494 -2.92 22.94 6.59
CA PRO A 494 -3.98 23.20 7.54
C PRO A 494 -3.74 24.62 8.01
N SER A 495 -4.59 25.54 7.54
CA SER A 495 -4.49 26.95 7.88
C SER A 495 -4.43 27.09 9.41
N LEU A 496 -3.22 27.26 9.92
CA LEU A 496 -2.96 27.66 11.29
C LEU A 496 -3.38 29.13 11.36
N ILE A 497 -4.69 29.35 11.54
CA ILE A 497 -5.23 30.62 11.97
C ILE A 497 -4.82 30.80 13.44
N PHE A 498 -3.58 31.21 13.65
CA PHE A 498 -3.18 32.01 14.80
C PHE A 498 -2.97 33.44 14.32
N GLY A 499 -4.08 34.10 14.00
CA GLY A 499 -4.12 35.54 13.83
C GLY A 499 -4.08 36.23 15.20
N LEU A 500 -2.89 36.28 15.81
CA LEU A 500 -2.57 37.25 16.85
C LEU A 500 -2.26 38.58 16.15
N LEU A 501 -3.23 39.52 16.16
CA LEU A 501 -2.96 40.90 15.78
C LEU A 501 -3.65 41.87 16.75
N PHE A 502 -2.89 42.33 17.74
CA PHE A 502 -3.07 43.67 18.30
C PHE A 502 -2.02 44.57 17.64
N VAL A 503 -2.45 45.64 16.97
CA VAL A 503 -2.22 47.05 17.37
C VAL A 503 -3.00 47.96 16.42
N VAL A 504 -3.62 48.95 17.06
CA VAL A 504 -4.53 50.01 16.60
C VAL A 504 -3.75 51.13 15.87
N PHE A 505 -4.32 51.74 14.82
CA PHE A 505 -4.76 53.16 14.80
C PHE A 505 -5.24 53.66 13.42
N SER A 506 -6.42 54.30 13.48
CA SER A 506 -6.90 55.47 12.72
C SER A 506 -7.31 55.37 11.24
N GLY A 507 -8.57 55.77 10.99
CA GLY A 507 -9.16 56.10 9.69
C GLY A 507 -10.60 55.58 9.62
N GLY A 508 -11.65 56.34 9.94
CA GLY A 508 -11.91 57.70 9.48
C GLY A 508 -12.63 57.68 8.13
N TYR A 509 -13.93 57.42 8.17
CA TYR A 509 -14.97 57.76 7.18
C TYR A 509 -14.85 57.32 5.71
N SER A 510 -15.74 56.38 5.37
CA SER A 510 -16.65 56.36 4.20
C SER A 510 -16.63 57.58 3.28
N LEU A 511 -16.48 57.35 1.97
CA LEU A 511 -17.55 57.64 1.00
C LEU A 511 -17.24 57.04 -0.40
N GLN A 512 -18.27 56.38 -0.93
CA GLN A 512 -18.43 55.92 -2.30
C GLN A 512 -18.43 57.10 -3.28
N PHE A 513 -17.96 56.92 -4.52
CA PHE A 513 -18.80 56.70 -5.72
C PHE A 513 -17.97 56.61 -7.01
N ARG A 514 -18.55 55.85 -7.96
CA ARG A 514 -18.08 55.43 -9.29
C ARG A 514 -17.71 56.57 -10.26
N LYS A 515 -16.62 56.31 -11.02
CA LYS A 515 -16.37 56.39 -12.51
C LYS A 515 -16.71 57.70 -13.28
N PRO A 516 -16.20 57.94 -14.52
CA PRO A 516 -15.41 57.06 -15.41
C PRO A 516 -14.14 57.70 -16.03
N PHE A 517 -13.16 56.88 -16.43
CA PHE A 517 -12.77 56.59 -17.83
C PHE A 517 -12.02 55.26 -17.85
#